data_AF-A0A0M8V8Q8-F1
#
_entry.id   AF-A0A0M8V8Q8-F1
#
_cell.length_a   1.000
_cell.length_b   1.000
_cell.length_c   1.000
_cell.angle_alpha   90.00
_cell.angle_beta   90.00
_cell.angle_gamma   90.00
#
_symmetry.space_group_name_H-M   'P 1'
#
loop_
_entity.id
_entity.type
_entity.pdbx_description
1 polymer ?
#
loop_
_entity_poly.entity_id
_entity_poly.type
_entity_poly.pdbx_seq_one_letter_code
_entity_poly.pdbx_strand_id
1 'polypeptide(L)'
;DFPYIPGHEVAGRVVGKGSAVPDSPGYSEGDMVVVLTSWGDGTCRQCREGNEQICSGTGRWVGFGPPGGYAEYIGVQYAHAIPVSEEAARHPEFLAPMTDAGLTPYRAMKKLR
;
A
#
# COMPACT_ATOMS: atom_id res chain seq x y z
N ASP A 1 -20.11 -4.32 7.82
CA ASP A 1 -21.21 -3.34 7.90
C ASP A 1 -20.81 -2.03 7.26
N PHE A 2 -21.79 -1.33 6.69
CA PHE A 2 -21.65 0.00 6.10
C PHE A 2 -22.08 1.07 7.12
N PRO A 3 -21.60 2.33 7.03
CA PRO A 3 -20.81 2.92 5.94
C PRO A 3 -19.32 2.57 6.01
N TYR A 4 -18.68 2.59 4.84
CA TYR A 4 -17.28 2.24 4.67
C TYR A 4 -16.66 3.13 3.56
N ILE A 5 -15.38 3.48 3.66
CA ILE A 5 -14.64 4.27 2.67
C ILE A 5 -13.88 3.30 1.75
N PRO A 6 -14.27 3.10 0.48
CA PRO A 6 -13.57 2.20 -0.43
C PRO A 6 -12.28 2.79 -1.01
N GLY A 7 -11.65 2.05 -1.93
CA GLY A 7 -10.48 2.46 -2.70
C GLY A 7 -9.18 1.83 -2.18
N HIS A 8 -8.63 0.88 -2.94
CA HIS A 8 -7.40 0.16 -2.59
C HIS A 8 -6.25 0.36 -3.59
N GLU A 9 -6.45 1.26 -4.53
CA GLU A 9 -5.45 1.73 -5.49
C GLU A 9 -5.11 3.17 -5.09
N VAL A 10 -3.96 3.36 -4.43
CA VAL A 10 -3.65 4.64 -3.77
C VAL A 10 -2.23 5.12 -4.07
N ALA A 11 -2.15 6.36 -4.52
CA ALA A 11 -0.94 7.17 -4.59
C ALA A 11 -1.24 8.54 -3.96
N GLY A 12 -0.28 9.09 -3.22
CA GLY A 12 -0.46 10.36 -2.52
C GLY A 12 0.82 10.89 -1.90
N ARG A 13 0.76 12.09 -1.33
CA ARG A 13 1.89 12.69 -0.63
C ARG A 13 1.81 12.40 0.87
N VAL A 14 2.94 12.11 1.47
CA VAL A 14 3.04 12.00 2.93
C VAL A 14 2.85 13.39 3.53
N VAL A 15 1.86 13.55 4.39
CA VAL A 15 1.57 14.83 5.07
C VAL A 15 1.91 14.81 6.56
N GLY A 16 2.31 13.64 7.09
CA GLY A 16 2.65 13.47 8.49
C GLY A 16 3.11 12.04 8.79
N LYS A 17 3.95 11.88 9.80
CA LYS A 17 4.34 10.58 10.35
C LYS A 17 4.03 10.53 11.85
N GLY A 18 3.55 9.37 12.32
CA GLY A 18 3.39 9.14 13.76
C GLY A 18 4.74 9.10 14.46
N SER A 19 4.80 9.51 15.73
CA SER A 19 6.05 9.58 16.51
C SER A 19 6.75 8.23 16.71
N ALA A 20 6.02 7.11 16.57
CA ALA A 20 6.55 5.76 16.66
C ALA A 20 7.06 5.20 15.31
N VAL A 21 6.91 5.94 14.21
CA VAL A 21 7.42 5.53 12.89
C VAL A 21 8.94 5.73 12.88
N PRO A 22 9.74 4.68 12.59
CA PRO A 22 11.19 4.82 12.51
C PRO A 22 11.61 5.66 11.30
N ASP A 23 12.88 6.09 11.25
CA ASP A 23 13.43 6.82 10.09
C ASP A 23 13.81 5.91 8.91
N SER A 24 13.80 4.59 9.11
CA SER A 24 14.13 3.58 8.11
C SER A 24 13.24 3.47 6.85
N PRO A 25 12.00 3.99 6.77
CA PRO A 25 11.15 3.83 5.58
C PRO A 25 11.66 4.54 4.32
N GLY A 26 12.65 5.44 4.45
CA GLY A 26 13.26 6.11 3.31
C GLY A 26 12.38 7.16 2.64
N TYR A 27 11.38 7.68 3.35
CA TYR A 27 10.54 8.80 2.92
C TYR A 27 10.27 9.80 4.06
N SER A 28 9.94 11.02 3.66
CA SER A 28 9.65 12.18 4.51
C SER A 28 8.32 12.82 4.13
N GLU A 29 7.86 13.77 4.95
CA GLU A 29 6.73 14.61 4.58
C GLU A 29 7.02 15.35 3.26
N GLY A 30 6.01 15.41 2.38
CA GLY A 30 6.11 15.94 1.02
C GLY A 30 6.37 14.89 -0.06
N ASP A 31 6.98 13.76 0.29
CA ASP A 31 7.31 12.70 -0.67
C ASP A 31 6.06 12.05 -1.24
N MET A 32 6.11 11.74 -2.54
CA MET A 32 5.10 10.93 -3.20
C MET A 32 5.33 9.45 -2.87
N VAL A 33 4.27 8.77 -2.46
CA VAL A 33 4.27 7.35 -2.17
C VAL A 33 3.11 6.66 -2.86
N VAL A 34 3.28 5.37 -3.12
CA VAL A 34 2.19 4.44 -3.42
C VAL A 34 1.95 3.54 -2.21
N VAL A 35 0.74 3.00 -2.08
CA VAL A 35 0.37 2.17 -0.93
C VAL A 35 0.16 0.72 -1.35
N LEU A 36 0.90 -0.20 -0.73
CA LEU A 36 0.59 -1.62 -0.79
C LEU A 36 -0.60 -1.89 0.15
N THR A 37 -1.76 -2.21 -0.41
CA THR A 37 -3.03 -2.29 0.35
C THR A 37 -3.31 -3.64 0.98
N SER A 38 -2.46 -4.64 0.71
CA SER A 38 -2.45 -5.95 1.35
C SER A 38 -1.60 -5.96 2.62
N TRP A 39 -2.21 -5.72 3.77
CA TRP A 39 -1.50 -5.69 5.05
C TRP A 39 -1.55 -7.06 5.72
N GLY A 40 -0.46 -7.82 5.60
CA GLY A 40 -0.34 -9.12 6.22
C GLY A 40 -0.23 -9.02 7.75
N ASP A 41 -0.46 -10.15 8.42
CA ASP A 41 -0.21 -10.27 9.87
C ASP A 41 1.27 -10.33 10.24
N GLY A 42 2.18 -10.40 9.24
CA GLY A 42 3.62 -10.51 9.41
C GLY A 42 4.11 -11.81 10.05
N THR A 43 3.22 -12.73 10.42
CA THR A 43 3.54 -13.87 11.29
C THR A 43 3.21 -15.22 10.68
N CYS A 44 2.20 -15.30 9.81
CA CYS A 44 1.85 -16.54 9.12
C CYS A 44 2.89 -16.92 8.05
N ARG A 45 2.85 -18.18 7.60
CA ARG A 45 3.75 -18.70 6.56
C ARG A 45 3.73 -17.84 5.30
N GLN A 46 2.55 -17.43 4.85
CA GLN A 46 2.41 -16.61 3.64
C GLN A 46 3.13 -15.26 3.79
N CYS A 47 2.95 -14.57 4.92
CA CYS A 47 3.62 -13.30 5.16
C CYS A 47 5.15 -13.46 5.23
N ARG A 48 5.66 -14.52 5.86
CA ARG A 48 7.10 -14.81 5.93
C ARG A 48 7.73 -15.12 4.57
N GLU A 49 6.93 -15.60 3.62
CA GLU A 49 7.33 -15.83 2.23
C GLU A 49 7.11 -14.57 1.34
N GLY A 50 6.75 -13.42 1.92
CA GLY A 50 6.47 -12.18 1.20
C GLY A 50 5.13 -12.17 0.46
N ASN A 51 4.19 -13.03 0.86
CA ASN A 51 2.88 -13.20 0.23
C ASN A 51 1.76 -12.59 1.08
N GLU A 52 1.94 -11.37 1.58
CA GLU A 52 0.97 -10.67 2.44
C GLU A 52 -0.43 -10.58 1.81
N GLN A 53 -0.53 -10.49 0.47
CA GLN A 53 -1.80 -10.46 -0.27
C GLN A 53 -2.64 -11.73 -0.15
N ILE A 54 -2.06 -12.85 0.31
CA ILE A 54 -2.79 -14.09 0.62
C ILE A 54 -2.54 -14.53 2.07
N CYS A 55 -2.33 -13.57 2.98
CA CYS A 55 -2.23 -13.81 4.42
C CYS A 55 -3.36 -14.75 4.90
N SER A 56 -2.98 -15.79 5.66
CA SER A 56 -3.92 -16.79 6.16
C SER A 56 -4.34 -16.56 7.63
N GLY A 57 -3.84 -15.49 8.25
CA GLY A 57 -4.20 -15.09 9.61
C GLY A 57 -5.09 -13.87 9.63
N THR A 58 -4.70 -12.83 10.36
CA THR A 58 -5.52 -11.63 10.63
C THR A 58 -5.20 -10.45 9.72
N GLY A 59 -4.67 -10.72 8.53
CA GLY A 59 -4.36 -9.71 7.53
C GLY A 59 -5.58 -8.89 7.12
N ARG A 60 -5.34 -7.69 6.60
CA ARG A 60 -6.37 -6.72 6.21
C ARG A 60 -6.09 -6.17 4.82
N TRP A 61 -7.15 -5.94 4.08
CA TRP A 61 -7.09 -5.23 2.81
C TRP A 61 -7.69 -3.84 2.97
N VAL A 62 -6.87 -2.81 2.80
CA VAL A 62 -7.34 -1.41 2.68
C VAL A 62 -8.31 -1.35 1.52
N GLY A 63 -9.38 -0.57 1.61
CA GLY A 63 -10.44 -0.56 0.59
C GLY A 63 -11.47 -1.71 0.70
N PHE A 64 -11.26 -2.70 1.59
CA PHE A 64 -12.22 -3.78 1.90
C PHE A 64 -12.50 -3.99 3.40
N GLY A 65 -11.61 -3.50 4.27
CA GLY A 65 -11.73 -3.59 5.73
C GLY A 65 -11.42 -2.26 6.43
N PRO A 66 -10.13 -1.87 6.60
CA PRO A 66 -9.75 -0.52 7.02
C PRO A 66 -10.13 0.53 5.96
N PRO A 67 -10.43 1.79 6.32
CA PRO A 67 -10.77 2.85 5.36
C PRO A 67 -9.75 2.99 4.22
N GLY A 68 -10.26 3.10 3.00
CA GLY A 68 -9.50 3.22 1.76
C GLY A 68 -9.30 4.64 1.25
N GLY A 69 -8.72 4.74 0.05
CA GLY A 69 -8.23 5.96 -0.59
C GLY A 69 -9.29 6.87 -1.23
N TYR A 70 -10.58 6.53 -1.20
CA TYR A 70 -11.64 7.46 -1.60
C TYR A 70 -11.94 8.48 -0.50
N ALA A 71 -10.87 9.13 -0.04
CA ALA A 71 -10.84 10.15 0.99
C ALA A 71 -9.64 11.09 0.73
N GLU A 72 -9.68 12.29 1.30
CA GLU A 72 -8.58 13.25 1.18
C GLU A 72 -7.31 12.78 1.92
N TYR A 73 -7.49 11.95 2.95
CA TYR A 73 -6.41 11.39 3.77
C TYR A 73 -6.69 9.93 4.11
N ILE A 74 -5.61 9.15 4.21
CA ILE A 74 -5.66 7.78 4.72
C ILE A 74 -4.52 7.51 5.71
N GLY A 75 -4.83 6.73 6.73
CA GLY A 75 -3.80 6.18 7.63
C GLY A 75 -3.19 4.93 7.00
N VAL A 76 -1.86 4.87 6.94
CA VAL A 76 -1.12 3.76 6.33
C VAL A 76 -0.05 3.29 7.31
N GLN A 77 0.13 1.97 7.43
CA GLN A 77 1.27 1.44 8.16
C GLN A 77 2.55 1.78 7.41
N TYR A 78 3.55 2.32 8.12
CA TYR A 78 4.72 2.93 7.47
C TYR A 78 5.44 2.00 6.48
N ALA A 79 5.43 0.68 6.73
CA ALA A 79 6.08 -0.33 5.90
C ALA A 79 5.37 -0.57 4.56
N HIS A 80 4.12 -0.15 4.44
CA HIS A 80 3.30 -0.31 3.24
C HIS A 80 3.22 0.94 2.37
N ALA A 81 3.86 2.03 2.77
CA ALA A 81 4.08 3.21 1.93
C ALA A 81 5.43 3.07 1.22
N ILE A 82 5.40 3.11 -0.11
CA ILE A 82 6.59 2.90 -0.96
C ILE A 82 6.90 4.22 -1.68
N PRO A 83 8.09 4.83 -1.46
CA PRO A 83 8.47 6.04 -2.17
C PRO A 83 8.63 5.75 -3.67
N VAL A 84 8.29 6.73 -4.48
CA VAL A 84 8.47 6.67 -5.94
C VAL A 84 9.53 7.68 -6.39
N SER A 85 10.09 7.48 -7.58
CA SER A 85 11.03 8.45 -8.15
C SER A 85 10.35 9.80 -8.41
N GLU A 86 11.13 10.88 -8.43
CA GLU A 86 10.62 12.21 -8.78
C GLU A 86 9.94 12.24 -10.15
N GLU A 87 10.41 11.42 -11.09
CA GLU A 87 9.79 11.28 -12.40
C GLU A 87 8.40 10.65 -12.33
N ALA A 88 8.29 9.54 -11.62
CA ALA A 88 7.02 8.85 -11.46
C ALA A 88 6.03 9.71 -10.67
N ALA A 89 6.52 10.49 -9.69
CA ALA A 89 5.72 11.42 -8.89
C ALA A 89 5.03 12.53 -9.70
N ARG A 90 5.45 12.80 -10.94
CA ARG A 90 4.77 13.74 -11.84
C ARG A 90 3.46 13.19 -12.42
N HIS A 91 3.22 11.89 -12.28
CA HIS A 91 2.08 11.20 -12.88
C HIS A 91 1.34 10.28 -11.89
N PRO A 92 0.86 10.81 -10.75
CA PRO A 92 0.18 10.01 -9.73
C PRO A 92 -1.06 9.27 -10.23
N GLU A 93 -1.72 9.77 -11.28
CA GLU A 93 -2.87 9.14 -11.94
C GLU A 93 -2.55 7.76 -12.53
N PHE A 94 -1.28 7.52 -12.90
CA PHE A 94 -0.81 6.22 -13.36
C PHE A 94 -0.24 5.37 -12.23
N LEU A 95 0.09 5.96 -11.07
CA LEU A 95 0.69 5.24 -9.95
C LEU A 95 -0.33 4.45 -9.15
N ALA A 96 -1.50 5.03 -8.87
CA ALA A 96 -2.53 4.38 -8.07
C ALA A 96 -2.96 3.03 -8.67
N PRO A 97 -3.29 2.92 -9.98
CA PRO A 97 -3.64 1.63 -10.57
C PRO A 97 -2.51 0.60 -10.56
N MET A 98 -1.25 1.04 -10.47
CA MET A 98 -0.11 0.12 -10.44
C MET A 98 -0.03 -0.70 -9.15
N THR A 99 -0.66 -0.24 -8.05
CA THR A 99 -0.61 -0.97 -6.76
C THR A 99 -1.53 -2.19 -6.73
N ASP A 100 -2.47 -2.32 -7.66
CA ASP A 100 -3.29 -3.52 -7.84
C ASP A 100 -3.32 -3.97 -9.30
N ALA A 101 -4.01 -3.23 -10.19
CA ALA A 101 -4.14 -3.59 -11.60
C ALA A 101 -2.79 -3.80 -12.32
N GLY A 102 -1.74 -3.09 -11.93
CA GLY A 102 -0.37 -3.31 -12.43
C GLY A 102 0.37 -4.45 -11.72
N LEU A 103 0.36 -4.47 -10.38
CA LEU A 103 1.10 -5.43 -9.56
C LEU A 103 0.60 -6.87 -9.70
N THR A 104 -0.71 -7.06 -9.79
CA THR A 104 -1.37 -8.36 -9.90
C THR A 104 -0.90 -9.14 -11.14
N PRO A 105 -1.01 -8.61 -12.38
CA PRO A 105 -0.50 -9.30 -13.57
C PRO A 105 1.04 -9.38 -13.59
N TYR A 106 1.76 -8.38 -13.07
CA TYR A 106 3.22 -8.46 -12.95
C TYR A 106 3.64 -9.69 -12.12
N ARG A 107 3.00 -9.90 -10.97
CA ARG A 107 3.24 -11.07 -10.12
C ARG A 107 2.87 -12.38 -10.82
N ALA A 108 1.76 -12.41 -11.54
CA ALA A 108 1.35 -13.59 -12.32
C ALA A 108 2.42 -13.94 -13.37
N MET A 109 2.88 -12.97 -14.16
CA MET A 109 3.94 -13.18 -15.15
C MET A 109 5.26 -13.59 -14.52
N LYS A 110 5.64 -12.99 -13.38
CA LYS A 110 6.88 -13.33 -12.66
C LYS A 110 6.91 -14.78 -12.19
N LYS A 111 5.76 -15.41 -11.94
CA LYS A 111 5.66 -16.84 -11.56
C LYS A 111 5.68 -17.82 -12.74
N LEU A 112 5.48 -17.34 -13.96
CA LEU A 112 5.57 -18.15 -15.18
C LEU A 112 7.00 -18.23 -15.72
N ARG A 113 7.91 -17.40 -15.21
CA ARG A 113 9.34 -17.41 -15.49
C ARG A 113 10.07 -18.18 -14.40
#